data_AF-A0A2N2K653-F1
#
_entry.id   AF-A0A2N2K653-F1
#
_cell.length_a   1.000
_cell.length_b   1.000
_cell.length_c   1.000
_cell.angle_alpha   90.00
_cell.angle_beta   90.00
_cell.angle_gamma   90.00
#
_symmetry.space_group_name_H-M   'P 1'
#
loop_
_entity.id
_entity.type
_entity.pdbx_description
1 polymer ?
#
loop_
_entity_poly.entity_id
_entity_poly.type
_entity_poly.pdbx_seq_one_letter_code
_entity_poly.pdbx_strand_id
1 'polypeptide(L)'
;MAGLMWEEEREKRRSESLKNHERLSRLFREDRFSFERERRNAIRELIDSAPDEEQKKRLWDLQNSWDKKMKGAGSAHNRIVLAKVIFWDHFHNVWNPEIQRLNRILNESD
;
A
#
# COMPACT_ATOMS: atom_id res chain seq x y z
N MET A 1 -5.90 -20.85 24.10
CA MET A 1 -4.48 -20.98 23.67
C MET A 1 -4.25 -20.32 22.31
N ALA A 2 -4.96 -20.72 21.23
CA ALA A 2 -4.79 -20.09 19.90
C ALA A 2 -5.17 -18.59 19.83
N GLY A 3 -6.21 -18.15 20.55
CA GLY A 3 -6.62 -16.73 20.56
C GLY A 3 -5.63 -15.79 21.25
N LEU A 4 -4.98 -16.23 22.33
CA LEU A 4 -3.97 -15.46 23.06
C LEU A 4 -2.70 -15.26 22.24
N MET A 5 -2.22 -16.32 21.56
CA MET A 5 -1.09 -16.20 20.62
C MET A 5 -1.37 -15.24 19.46
N TRP A 6 -2.59 -15.25 18.92
CA TRP A 6 -2.96 -14.34 17.83
C TRP A 6 -2.98 -12.87 18.27
N GLU A 7 -3.47 -12.59 19.48
CA GLU A 7 -3.46 -11.22 20.04
C GLU A 7 -2.04 -10.72 20.29
N GLU A 8 -1.16 -11.57 20.84
CA GLU A 8 0.25 -11.25 21.05
C GLU A 8 0.99 -11.00 19.73
N GLU A 9 0.79 -11.85 18.72
CA GLU A 9 1.36 -11.65 17.37
C GLU A 9 0.83 -10.38 16.69
N ARG A 10 -0.45 -10.05 16.91
CA ARG A 10 -1.05 -8.82 16.38
C ARG A 10 -0.43 -7.59 17.03
N GLU A 11 -0.25 -7.60 18.35
CA GLU A 11 0.34 -6.47 19.07
C GLU A 11 1.82 -6.30 18.73
N LYS A 12 2.56 -7.41 18.57
CA LYS A 12 3.95 -7.36 18.09
C LYS A 12 4.05 -6.72 16.70
N ARG A 13 3.25 -7.17 15.73
CA ARG A 13 3.19 -6.58 14.39
C ARG A 13 2.82 -5.10 14.42
N ARG A 14 1.89 -4.72 15.29
CA ARG A 14 1.47 -3.33 15.48
C ARG A 14 2.62 -2.48 16.02
N SER A 15 3.30 -2.92 17.06
CA SER A 15 4.43 -2.23 17.67
C SER A 15 5.59 -2.04 16.68
N GLU A 16 5.93 -3.09 15.93
CA GLU A 16 6.95 -3.03 14.87
C GLU A 16 6.57 -2.05 13.75
N SER A 17 5.31 -2.09 13.31
CA SER A 17 4.78 -1.17 12.30
C SER A 17 4.85 0.29 12.76
N LEU A 18 4.47 0.57 14.01
CA LEU A 18 4.53 1.91 14.60
C LEU A 18 5.97 2.43 14.71
N LYS A 19 6.90 1.61 15.21
CA LYS A 19 8.33 1.97 15.29
C LYS A 19 8.92 2.27 13.91
N ASN A 20 8.59 1.44 12.91
CA ASN A 20 9.05 1.68 11.55
C ASN A 20 8.44 2.96 10.97
N HIS A 21 7.15 3.21 11.22
CA HIS A 21 6.49 4.45 10.79
C HIS A 21 7.15 5.69 11.41
N GLU A 22 7.44 5.67 12.71
CA GLU A 22 8.13 6.76 13.40
C GLU A 22 9.52 7.02 12.78
N ARG A 23 10.30 5.96 12.56
CA ARG A 23 11.62 6.04 11.92
C ARG A 23 11.56 6.65 10.52
N LEU A 24 10.63 6.20 9.69
CA LEU A 24 10.43 6.71 8.34
C LEU A 24 9.93 8.16 8.34
N SER A 25 9.03 8.52 9.27
CA SER A 25 8.55 9.88 9.46
C SER A 25 9.69 10.83 9.86
N ARG A 26 10.58 10.38 10.75
CA ARG A 26 11.79 11.12 11.11
C ARG A 26 12.70 11.33 9.90
N LEU A 27 13.01 10.26 9.15
CA LEU A 27 13.79 10.35 7.92
C LEU A 27 13.16 11.32 6.91
N PHE A 28 11.84 11.28 6.72
CA PHE A 28 11.17 12.20 5.80
C PHE A 28 11.39 13.68 6.15
N ARG A 29 11.42 14.01 7.46
CA ARG A 29 11.62 15.38 7.95
C ARG A 29 13.08 15.82 7.96
N GLU A 30 13.98 14.91 8.32
CA GLU A 30 15.39 15.21 8.59
C GLU A 30 16.30 14.91 7.39
N ASP A 31 16.09 13.79 6.69
CA ASP A 31 16.86 13.37 5.52
C ASP A 31 15.94 12.77 4.45
N ARG A 32 15.37 13.69 3.66
CA ARG A 32 14.45 13.33 2.57
C ARG A 32 15.09 12.42 1.53
N PHE A 33 16.39 12.53 1.29
CA PHE A 33 17.06 11.70 0.29
C PHE A 33 17.14 10.24 0.74
N SER A 34 17.55 10.00 1.99
CA SER A 34 17.57 8.65 2.57
C SER A 34 16.16 8.06 2.65
N PHE A 35 15.16 8.87 3.01
CA PHE A 35 13.75 8.43 2.97
C PHE A 35 13.33 7.95 1.58
N GLU A 36 13.60 8.75 0.55
CA GLU A 36 13.22 8.39 -0.83
C GLU A 36 13.92 7.12 -1.32
N ARG A 37 15.18 6.92 -0.93
CA ARG A 37 15.93 5.69 -1.22
C ARG A 37 15.30 4.47 -0.55
N GLU A 38 14.99 4.57 0.74
CA GLU A 38 14.34 3.48 1.47
C GLU A 38 12.95 3.17 0.92
N ARG A 39 12.15 4.19 0.57
CA ARG A 39 10.84 3.99 -0.05
C ARG A 39 10.95 3.17 -1.34
N ARG A 40 11.91 3.52 -2.21
CA ARG A 40 12.12 2.80 -3.47
C ARG A 40 12.55 1.36 -3.24
N ASN A 41 13.45 1.13 -2.27
CA ASN A 41 13.89 -0.22 -1.94
C ASN A 41 12.73 -1.07 -1.41
N ALA A 42 11.91 -0.53 -0.51
CA ALA A 42 10.75 -1.24 0.02
C ALA A 42 9.72 -1.60 -1.07
N ILE A 43 9.47 -0.68 -2.00
CA ILE A 43 8.60 -0.95 -3.16
C ILE A 43 9.21 -2.05 -4.03
N ARG A 44 10.50 -1.95 -4.34
CA ARG A 44 11.20 -2.97 -5.14
C ARG A 44 11.14 -4.34 -4.48
N GLU A 45 11.47 -4.43 -3.19
CA GLU A 45 11.44 -5.69 -2.43
C GLU A 45 10.03 -6.30 -2.42
N LEU A 46 8.99 -5.47 -2.26
CA LEU A 46 7.60 -5.92 -2.35
C LEU A 46 7.29 -6.48 -3.75
N ILE A 47 7.67 -5.77 -4.81
CA ILE A 47 7.41 -6.22 -6.17
C ILE A 47 8.19 -7.50 -6.47
N ASP A 48 9.47 -7.56 -6.12
CA ASP A 48 10.35 -8.70 -6.36
C ASP A 48 9.94 -9.94 -5.55
N SER A 49 9.20 -9.76 -4.46
CA SER A 49 8.63 -10.86 -3.66
C SER A 49 7.42 -11.55 -4.31
N ALA A 50 6.87 -11.00 -5.39
CA ALA A 50 5.76 -11.62 -6.09
C ALA A 50 6.16 -12.98 -6.72
N PRO A 51 5.24 -13.97 -6.73
CA PRO A 51 5.55 -15.36 -7.06
C PRO A 51 5.98 -15.58 -8.52
N ASP A 52 5.47 -14.80 -9.46
CA ASP A 52 5.75 -14.97 -10.89
C ASP A 52 6.13 -13.66 -11.59
N GLU A 53 6.83 -13.79 -12.71
CA GLU A 53 7.36 -12.67 -13.49
C GLU A 53 6.26 -11.82 -14.14
N GLU A 54 5.09 -12.40 -14.45
CA GLU A 54 3.98 -11.64 -15.03
C GLU A 54 3.38 -10.71 -13.97
N GLN A 55 3.19 -11.19 -12.74
CA GLN A 55 2.74 -10.41 -11.61
C GLN A 55 3.75 -9.30 -11.28
N LYS A 56 5.05 -9.61 -11.25
CA LYS A 56 6.11 -8.60 -11.08
C LYS A 56 6.02 -7.49 -12.12
N LYS A 57 5.87 -7.87 -13.40
CA LYS A 57 5.72 -6.90 -14.50
C LYS A 57 4.50 -6.00 -14.29
N ARG A 58 3.34 -6.57 -13.96
CA ARG A 58 2.10 -5.80 -13.70
C ARG A 58 2.28 -4.82 -12.54
N LEU A 59 2.96 -5.22 -11.47
CA LEU A 59 3.23 -4.36 -10.31
C LEU A 59 4.21 -3.23 -10.66
N TRP A 60 5.25 -3.51 -11.45
CA TRP A 60 6.14 -2.48 -11.97
C TRP A 60 5.41 -1.49 -12.89
N ASP A 61 4.55 -1.98 -13.78
CA ASP A 61 3.73 -1.14 -14.66
C ASP A 61 2.80 -0.23 -13.84
N LEU A 62 2.20 -0.74 -12.77
CA LEU A 62 1.39 0.04 -11.83
C LEU A 62 2.21 1.13 -11.15
N GLN A 63 3.38 0.78 -10.60
CA GLN A 63 4.28 1.73 -9.93
C GLN A 63 4.74 2.83 -10.89
N ASN A 64 5.14 2.47 -12.11
CA ASN A 64 5.57 3.41 -13.14
C ASN A 64 4.44 4.35 -13.57
N SER A 65 3.23 3.83 -13.72
CA SER A 65 2.03 4.61 -14.03
C SER A 65 1.73 5.61 -12.91
N TRP A 66 1.82 5.18 -11.65
CA TRP A 66 1.66 6.04 -10.49
C TRP A 66 2.69 7.17 -10.48
N ASP A 67 3.97 6.85 -10.61
CA ASP A 67 5.06 7.84 -10.59
C ASP A 67 4.91 8.86 -11.73
N LYS A 68 4.52 8.41 -12.93
CA LYS A 68 4.23 9.30 -14.07
C LYS A 68 3.09 10.26 -13.77
N LYS A 69 1.97 9.77 -13.21
CA LYS A 69 0.81 10.60 -12.84
C LYS A 69 1.18 11.63 -11.76
N MET A 70 1.88 11.19 -10.72
CA MET A 70 2.29 12.06 -9.61
C MET A 70 3.29 13.12 -10.04
N LYS A 71 4.21 12.80 -10.96
CA LYS A 71 5.10 13.80 -11.57
C LYS A 71 4.33 14.82 -12.39
N GLY A 72 3.33 14.38 -13.17
CA GLY A 72 2.49 15.23 -14.02
C GLY A 72 1.57 16.18 -13.25
N ALA A 73 1.17 15.84 -12.02
CA ALA A 73 0.29 16.69 -11.20
C ALA A 73 0.96 18.00 -10.73
N GLY A 74 2.29 18.12 -10.84
CA GLY A 74 3.03 19.34 -10.49
C GLY A 74 3.17 19.52 -8.97
N SER A 75 2.28 20.32 -8.38
CA SER A 75 2.35 20.76 -6.98
C SER A 75 2.05 19.65 -5.97
N ALA A 76 2.53 19.80 -4.73
CA ALA A 76 2.25 18.83 -3.66
C ALA A 76 0.75 18.70 -3.37
N HIS A 77 0.02 19.82 -3.38
CA HIS A 77 -1.43 19.83 -3.19
C HIS A 77 -2.14 19.03 -4.29
N ASN A 78 -1.80 19.27 -5.56
CA ASN A 78 -2.41 18.56 -6.69
C ASN A 78 -2.12 17.06 -6.65
N ARG A 79 -0.90 16.66 -6.25
CA ARG A 79 -0.56 15.24 -6.06
C ARG A 79 -1.45 14.58 -5.01
N ILE A 80 -1.71 15.26 -3.89
CA ILE A 80 -2.60 14.75 -2.84
C ILE A 80 -4.03 14.62 -3.35
N VAL A 81 -4.54 15.65 -4.04
CA VAL A 81 -5.90 15.61 -4.62
C VAL A 81 -6.00 14.47 -5.63
N LEU A 82 -5.05 14.34 -6.54
CA LEU A 82 -5.02 13.26 -7.54
C LEU A 82 -4.94 11.87 -6.88
N ALA A 83 -4.11 11.71 -5.86
CA ALA A 83 -4.01 10.46 -5.10
C ALA A 83 -5.35 10.08 -4.46
N LYS A 84 -6.06 11.04 -3.85
CA LYS A 84 -7.39 10.82 -3.29
C LYS A 84 -8.40 10.42 -4.35
N VAL A 85 -8.40 11.10 -5.50
CA VAL A 85 -9.31 10.81 -6.61
C VAL A 85 -9.07 9.38 -7.13
N ILE A 86 -7.82 9.03 -7.43
CA ILE A 86 -7.46 7.68 -7.92
C ILE A 86 -7.88 6.60 -6.91
N PHE A 87 -7.63 6.84 -5.61
CA PHE A 87 -8.02 5.90 -4.57
C PHE A 87 -9.53 5.70 -4.49
N TRP A 88 -10.30 6.78 -4.37
CA TRP A 88 -11.75 6.69 -4.20
C TRP A 88 -12.45 6.17 -5.45
N ASP A 89 -11.97 6.55 -6.63
CA ASP A 89 -12.45 5.99 -7.90
C ASP A 89 -12.28 4.47 -7.93
N HIS A 90 -11.08 3.98 -7.62
CA HIS A 90 -10.82 2.54 -7.62
C HIS A 90 -11.58 1.80 -6.51
N PHE A 91 -11.71 2.41 -5.33
CA PHE A 91 -12.52 1.86 -4.24
C PHE A 91 -13.98 1.70 -4.67
N HIS A 92 -14.60 2.74 -5.21
CA HIS A 92 -16.02 2.70 -5.57
C HIS A 92 -16.31 1.82 -6.78
N ASN A 93 -15.40 1.80 -7.76
CA ASN A 93 -15.65 1.12 -9.03
C ASN A 93 -15.11 -0.31 -9.09
N VAL A 94 -14.17 -0.69 -8.22
CA VAL A 94 -13.52 -2.01 -8.25
C VAL A 94 -13.62 -2.72 -6.91
N TRP A 95 -13.09 -2.15 -5.84
CA TRP A 95 -12.99 -2.88 -4.56
C TRP A 95 -14.34 -3.05 -3.86
N ASN A 96 -15.13 -2.00 -3.72
CA ASN A 96 -16.41 -2.06 -3.02
C ASN A 96 -17.38 -3.05 -3.69
N PRO A 97 -17.58 -3.05 -5.01
CA PRO A 97 -18.40 -4.07 -5.68
C PRO A 97 -17.89 -5.50 -5.43
N GLU A 98 -16.57 -5.70 -5.49
CA GLU A 98 -15.96 -7.02 -5.31
C GLU A 98 -16.07 -7.50 -3.87
N ILE A 99 -15.88 -6.61 -2.89
CA ILE A 99 -16.09 -6.89 -1.47
C ILE A 99 -17.55 -7.28 -1.21
N GLN A 100 -18.51 -6.56 -1.80
CA GLN A 100 -19.93 -6.89 -1.70
C GLN A 100 -20.24 -8.25 -2.34
N ARG A 101 -19.65 -8.55 -3.50
CA ARG A 101 -19.77 -9.85 -4.17
C ARG A 101 -19.26 -10.99 -3.30
N LEU A 102 -18.06 -10.84 -2.73
CA LEU A 102 -17.46 -11.84 -1.84
C LEU A 102 -18.25 -12.00 -0.55
N ASN A 103 -18.77 -10.90 0.02
CA ASN A 103 -19.61 -10.94 1.21
C ASN A 103 -20.89 -11.76 0.96
N ARG A 104 -21.55 -11.56 -0.18
CA ARG A 104 -22.72 -12.38 -0.58
C ARG A 104 -22.35 -13.85 -0.72
N ILE A 105 -21.25 -14.18 -1.42
CA ILE A 105 -20.80 -15.58 -1.55
C ILE A 105 -20.58 -16.21 -0.17
N LEU A 106 -19.97 -15.49 0.77
CA LEU A 106 -19.68 -16.02 2.10
C LEU A 106 -20.93 -16.15 3.00
N ASN A 107 -21.95 -15.31 2.82
CA ASN A 107 -23.12 -15.25 3.70
C ASN A 107 -24.43 -15.79 3.08
N GLU A 108 -24.49 -16.02 1.78
CA GLU A 108 -25.63 -16.61 1.05
C GLU A 108 -25.37 -18.07 0.62
N SER A 109 -24.33 -18.71 1.16
CA SER A 109 -24.01 -20.15 0.93
C SER A 109 -24.69 -21.10 1.96
N ASP A 110 -25.82 -20.69 2.54
CA ASP A 110 -26.77 -21.55 3.28
C ASP A 110 -28.02 -21.80 2.41
#